data_AF-T2T656-F1
#
_entry.id   AF-T2T656-F1
#
_cell.length_a   1.000
_cell.length_b   1.000
_cell.length_c   1.000
_cell.angle_alpha   90.00
_cell.angle_beta   90.00
_cell.angle_gamma   90.00
#
_symmetry.space_group_name_H-M   'P 1'
#
loop_
_entity.id
_entity.type
_entity.pdbx_description
1 polymer ?
#
loop_
_entity_poly.entity_id
_entity_poly.type
_entity_poly.pdbx_seq_one_letter_code
_entity_poly.pdbx_strand_id
1 'polypeptide(L)'
;AAAGLWQVMSYAISPCGPGKDSSKNGGVQTFENTPTNQWGGTTITCGTTNYEPGPYSILSTENYAKINKAYQIIQKAFGTSGQDIPALSDTNTELKFTINKKNGDNNNNNNGEEIVTKNNAQVLLEQASTIITTLNSACPWINNGGAGPASSGSLWEGIYLKGDGSACGIFKNEISAIQDMIKNAAIAVEQSKIVAANAQNQHNLDTGKTFNPYKDANFAQSM
;
A
#
# COMPACT_ATOMS: atom_id res chain seq x y z
N ALA A 1 1.13 8.60 0.52
CA ALA A 1 2.59 8.32 0.58
C ALA A 1 2.94 6.92 0.07
N ALA A 2 2.44 5.83 0.69
CA ALA A 2 2.78 4.47 0.27
C ALA A 2 2.53 4.15 -1.22
N ALA A 3 1.30 4.40 -1.70
CA ALA A 3 0.98 4.22 -3.13
C ALA A 3 1.82 5.14 -4.04
N GLY A 4 2.14 6.36 -3.58
CA GLY A 4 2.98 7.31 -4.31
C GLY A 4 4.43 6.85 -4.43
N LEU A 5 5.00 6.26 -3.37
CA LEU A 5 6.33 5.65 -3.46
C LEU A 5 6.30 4.51 -4.48
N TRP A 6 5.33 3.60 -4.43
CA TRP A 6 5.22 2.55 -5.43
C TRP A 6 5.14 3.11 -6.86
N GLN A 7 4.28 4.12 -7.08
CA GLN A 7 4.12 4.75 -8.39
C GLN A 7 5.41 5.39 -8.92
N VAL A 8 6.19 6.05 -8.05
CA VAL A 8 7.36 6.82 -8.49
C VAL A 8 8.55 5.93 -8.85
N MET A 9 8.69 4.75 -8.24
CA MET A 9 9.88 3.91 -8.43
C MET A 9 9.62 2.55 -9.06
N SER A 10 8.37 2.07 -9.19
CA SER A 10 8.09 0.73 -9.71
C SER A 10 8.63 0.50 -11.12
N TYR A 11 8.62 1.54 -11.97
CA TYR A 11 9.14 1.46 -13.35
C TYR A 11 10.66 1.22 -13.40
N ALA A 12 11.38 1.59 -12.34
CA ALA A 12 12.84 1.48 -12.26
C ALA A 12 13.30 0.22 -11.52
N ILE A 13 12.39 -0.57 -10.95
CA ILE A 13 12.72 -1.86 -10.36
C ILE A 13 13.23 -2.79 -11.46
N SER A 14 14.25 -3.59 -11.12
CA SER A 14 14.76 -4.64 -12.01
C SER A 14 13.62 -5.56 -12.47
N PRO A 15 13.58 -5.98 -13.75
CA PRO A 15 12.44 -6.67 -14.34
C PRO A 15 11.95 -7.86 -13.50
N CYS A 16 10.67 -7.87 -13.11
CA CYS A 16 10.14 -8.93 -12.26
C CYS A 16 10.03 -10.29 -12.97
N GLY A 17 9.99 -11.37 -12.20
CA GLY A 17 9.81 -12.72 -12.75
C GLY A 17 9.99 -13.86 -11.76
N PRO A 18 9.78 -15.11 -12.21
CA PRO A 18 9.89 -16.28 -11.35
C PRO A 18 11.32 -16.80 -11.17
N GLY A 19 12.30 -16.36 -11.97
CA GLY A 19 13.62 -16.98 -12.02
C GLY A 19 13.68 -18.16 -12.98
N LYS A 20 14.73 -19.00 -12.89
CA LYS A 20 14.97 -20.05 -13.89
C LYS A 20 13.86 -21.09 -13.94
N ASP A 21 13.22 -21.35 -12.80
CA ASP A 21 12.09 -22.27 -12.67
C ASP A 21 10.77 -21.50 -12.73
N SER A 22 10.11 -21.53 -13.89
CA SER A 22 8.84 -20.82 -14.14
C SER A 22 7.65 -21.35 -13.34
N SER A 23 7.81 -22.46 -12.60
CA SER A 23 6.79 -22.98 -11.68
C SER A 23 6.88 -22.39 -10.27
N LYS A 24 7.99 -21.72 -9.93
CA LYS A 24 8.26 -21.14 -8.60
C LYS A 24 7.99 -19.64 -8.56
N ASN A 25 8.03 -19.07 -7.35
CA ASN A 25 8.01 -17.62 -7.11
C ASN A 25 6.80 -16.90 -7.74
N GLY A 26 5.67 -17.60 -7.85
CA GLY A 26 4.44 -17.12 -8.48
C GLY A 26 4.33 -17.36 -9.99
N GLY A 27 5.35 -17.94 -10.62
CA GLY A 27 5.38 -18.22 -12.05
C GLY A 27 5.35 -16.97 -12.94
N VAL A 28 4.89 -17.11 -14.18
CA VAL A 28 4.76 -15.99 -15.12
C VAL A 28 3.35 -15.41 -15.04
N GLN A 29 3.24 -14.12 -14.74
CA GLN A 29 1.97 -13.41 -14.64
C GLN A 29 2.04 -12.04 -15.30
N THR A 30 0.90 -11.62 -15.87
CA THR A 30 0.69 -10.27 -16.38
C THR A 30 -0.31 -9.54 -15.50
N PHE A 31 0.05 -8.32 -15.11
CA PHE A 31 -0.73 -7.42 -14.27
C PHE A 31 -1.15 -6.20 -15.08
N GLU A 32 -2.42 -5.85 -15.02
CA GLU A 32 -3.00 -4.66 -15.65
C GLU A 32 -3.25 -3.56 -14.61
N ASN A 33 -3.46 -2.32 -15.08
CA ASN A 33 -3.69 -1.14 -14.26
C ASN A 33 -2.55 -0.85 -13.27
N THR A 34 -1.31 -1.24 -13.61
CA THR A 34 -0.13 -0.94 -12.80
C THR A 34 0.23 0.54 -12.92
N PRO A 35 1.12 1.08 -12.04
CA PRO A 35 1.64 2.42 -12.25
C PRO A 35 2.20 2.60 -13.65
N THR A 36 1.99 3.79 -14.20
CA THR A 36 2.44 4.17 -15.52
C THR A 36 3.97 4.12 -15.58
N ASN A 37 4.51 3.36 -16.53
CA ASN A 37 5.95 3.38 -16.80
C ASN A 37 6.34 4.66 -17.55
N GLN A 38 7.65 4.87 -17.77
CA GLN A 38 8.18 6.05 -18.45
C GLN A 38 7.66 6.27 -19.89
N TRP A 39 7.00 5.27 -20.49
CA TRP A 39 6.44 5.30 -21.85
C TRP A 39 4.91 5.36 -21.88
N GLY A 40 4.23 5.50 -20.74
CA GLY A 40 2.77 5.56 -20.67
C GLY A 40 2.07 4.20 -20.50
N GLY A 41 2.81 3.09 -20.42
CA GLY A 41 2.24 1.74 -20.29
C GLY A 41 1.76 1.45 -18.86
N THR A 42 0.62 0.76 -18.74
CA THR A 42 -0.03 0.38 -17.45
C THR A 42 -0.19 -1.13 -17.29
N THR A 43 0.57 -1.90 -18.08
CA THR A 43 0.59 -3.36 -18.05
C THR A 43 2.02 -3.83 -17.91
N ILE A 44 2.26 -4.82 -17.06
CA ILE A 44 3.57 -5.45 -16.89
C ILE A 44 3.43 -6.96 -16.87
N THR A 45 4.38 -7.66 -17.49
CA THR A 45 4.51 -9.12 -17.40
C THR A 45 5.76 -9.45 -16.59
N CYS A 46 5.57 -10.13 -15.46
CA CYS A 46 6.67 -10.69 -14.68
C CYS A 46 7.05 -12.05 -15.27
N GLY A 47 7.94 -12.02 -16.26
CA GLY A 47 8.37 -13.20 -17.02
C GLY A 47 9.89 -13.40 -17.05
N THR A 48 10.65 -12.66 -16.25
CA THR A 48 12.12 -12.74 -16.25
C THR A 48 12.59 -14.08 -15.68
N THR A 49 13.34 -14.83 -16.48
CA THR A 49 13.89 -16.16 -16.10
C THR A 49 15.41 -16.20 -15.99
N ASN A 50 16.10 -15.15 -16.45
CA ASN A 50 17.56 -15.10 -16.50
C ASN A 50 18.22 -14.77 -15.13
N TYR A 51 17.43 -14.27 -14.17
CA TYR A 51 17.90 -13.87 -12.84
C TYR A 51 17.01 -14.50 -11.77
N GLU A 52 17.59 -14.96 -10.67
CA GLU A 52 16.80 -15.45 -9.54
C GLU A 52 16.24 -14.28 -8.72
N PRO A 53 14.96 -14.30 -8.31
CA PRO A 53 14.40 -13.23 -7.51
C PRO A 53 14.94 -13.21 -6.08
N GLY A 54 15.06 -12.01 -5.52
CA GLY A 54 15.53 -11.81 -4.14
C GLY A 54 16.13 -10.42 -3.89
N PRO A 55 16.61 -10.15 -2.67
CA PRO A 55 17.29 -8.90 -2.34
C PRO A 55 18.44 -8.61 -3.30
N TYR A 56 18.56 -7.35 -3.73
CA TYR A 56 19.56 -6.89 -4.71
C TYR A 56 19.47 -7.59 -6.09
N SER A 57 18.34 -8.24 -6.39
CA SER A 57 18.06 -8.90 -7.68
C SER A 57 16.68 -8.50 -8.21
N ILE A 58 16.10 -9.28 -9.11
CA ILE A 58 14.76 -9.05 -9.62
C ILE A 58 13.70 -9.24 -8.53
N LEU A 59 12.56 -8.57 -8.68
CA LEU A 59 11.41 -8.79 -7.82
C LEU A 59 10.67 -10.07 -8.25
N SER A 60 10.41 -10.99 -7.32
CA SER A 60 9.62 -12.20 -7.60
C SER A 60 8.21 -11.85 -8.07
N THR A 61 7.64 -12.65 -8.96
CA THR A 61 6.23 -12.49 -9.39
C THR A 61 5.26 -12.52 -8.21
N GLU A 62 5.49 -13.36 -7.19
CA GLU A 62 4.63 -13.41 -6.00
C GLU A 62 4.62 -12.10 -5.19
N ASN A 63 5.78 -11.48 -4.97
CA ASN A 63 5.86 -10.19 -4.26
C ASN A 63 5.30 -9.06 -5.12
N TYR A 64 5.49 -9.08 -6.44
CA TYR A 64 4.81 -8.14 -7.33
C TYR A 64 3.29 -8.27 -7.22
N ALA A 65 2.76 -9.50 -7.21
CA ALA A 65 1.32 -9.75 -7.07
C ALA A 65 0.76 -9.21 -5.74
N LYS A 66 1.48 -9.41 -4.63
CA LYS A 66 1.12 -8.87 -3.30
C LYS A 66 1.05 -7.34 -3.33
N ILE A 67 2.11 -6.69 -3.82
CA ILE A 67 2.16 -5.23 -3.92
C ILE A 67 1.06 -4.70 -4.84
N ASN A 68 0.89 -5.32 -6.02
CA ASN A 68 -0.13 -4.89 -6.99
C ASN A 68 -1.54 -5.02 -6.42
N LYS A 69 -1.88 -6.13 -5.76
CA LYS A 69 -3.19 -6.31 -5.12
C LYS A 69 -3.48 -5.21 -4.11
N ALA A 70 -2.52 -4.94 -3.21
CA ALA A 70 -2.64 -3.87 -2.22
C ALA A 70 -2.77 -2.48 -2.88
N TYR A 71 -1.98 -2.22 -3.91
CA TYR A 71 -2.06 -0.99 -4.70
C TYR A 71 -3.43 -0.80 -5.36
N GLN A 72 -3.97 -1.83 -6.02
CA GLN A 72 -5.29 -1.77 -6.66
C GLN A 72 -6.40 -1.49 -5.65
N ILE A 73 -6.37 -2.13 -4.47
CA ILE A 73 -7.35 -1.88 -3.40
C ILE A 73 -7.33 -0.41 -3.00
N ILE A 74 -6.13 0.16 -2.77
CA ILE A 74 -6.00 1.57 -2.43
C ILE A 74 -6.55 2.46 -3.56
N GLN A 75 -6.13 2.22 -4.81
CA GLN A 75 -6.60 3.04 -5.95
C GLN A 75 -8.12 2.99 -6.11
N LYS A 76 -8.73 1.82 -5.96
CA LYS A 76 -10.18 1.65 -6.08
C LYS A 76 -10.94 2.26 -4.91
N ALA A 77 -10.37 2.25 -3.70
CA ALA A 77 -10.94 2.89 -2.52
C ALA A 77 -11.02 4.42 -2.63
N PHE A 78 -10.02 5.05 -3.28
CA PHE A 78 -10.04 6.48 -3.58
C PHE A 78 -11.05 6.86 -4.67
N GLY A 79 -11.39 5.90 -5.55
CA GLY A 79 -12.31 6.11 -6.66
C GLY A 79 -11.80 7.11 -7.70
N THR A 80 -12.68 7.54 -8.61
CA THR A 80 -12.33 8.52 -9.66
C THR A 80 -12.25 9.94 -9.13
N SER A 81 -12.98 10.25 -8.06
CA SER A 81 -13.01 11.55 -7.40
C SER A 81 -11.76 11.79 -6.53
N GLY A 82 -11.10 10.72 -6.08
CA GLY A 82 -10.08 10.78 -5.05
C GLY A 82 -10.63 11.05 -3.63
N GLN A 83 -11.95 10.97 -3.44
CA GLN A 83 -12.65 11.33 -2.20
C GLN A 83 -13.60 10.24 -1.70
N ASP A 84 -13.56 9.04 -2.29
CA ASP A 84 -14.53 7.97 -1.99
C ASP A 84 -14.22 7.18 -0.71
N ILE A 85 -13.16 7.55 0.03
CA ILE A 85 -12.84 6.95 1.33
C ILE A 85 -13.76 7.57 2.40
N PRO A 86 -14.58 6.78 3.11
CA PRO A 86 -15.49 7.29 4.14
C PRO A 86 -14.79 7.92 5.35
N ALA A 87 -15.56 8.65 6.14
CA ALA A 87 -15.12 9.13 7.46
C ALA A 87 -14.77 7.96 8.40
N LEU A 88 -13.89 8.20 9.39
CA LEU A 88 -13.38 7.14 10.29
C LEU A 88 -14.47 6.39 11.08
N SER A 89 -15.63 7.01 11.30
CA SER A 89 -16.78 6.38 11.96
C SER A 89 -17.50 5.36 11.08
N ASP A 90 -17.36 5.43 9.75
CA ASP A 90 -17.92 4.46 8.82
C ASP A 90 -16.88 3.40 8.47
N THR A 91 -17.06 2.21 9.06
CA THR A 91 -16.16 1.07 8.86
C THR A 91 -16.77 -0.02 7.98
N ASN A 92 -18.01 0.13 7.52
CA ASN A 92 -18.80 -0.96 6.94
C ASN A 92 -19.01 -0.85 5.43
N THR A 93 -18.74 0.32 4.84
CA THR A 93 -18.77 0.54 3.38
C THR A 93 -17.99 -0.56 2.65
N GLU A 94 -18.67 -1.25 1.73
CA GLU A 94 -18.08 -2.31 0.93
C GLU A 94 -17.25 -1.73 -0.22
N LEU A 95 -16.11 -2.37 -0.50
CA LEU A 95 -15.33 -2.17 -1.70
C LEU A 95 -15.31 -3.48 -2.49
N LYS A 96 -15.90 -3.44 -3.68
CA LYS A 96 -16.00 -4.61 -4.55
C LYS A 96 -15.54 -4.31 -5.97
N PHE A 97 -14.57 -5.07 -6.48
CA PHE A 97 -14.07 -4.94 -7.85
C PHE A 97 -13.28 -6.19 -8.28
N THR A 98 -12.99 -6.32 -9.57
CA THR A 98 -12.18 -7.43 -10.12
C THR A 98 -10.79 -6.95 -10.49
N ILE A 99 -9.76 -7.70 -10.08
CA ILE A 99 -8.39 -7.52 -10.56
C ILE A 99 -8.15 -8.45 -11.73
N ASN A 100 -7.76 -7.89 -12.88
CA ASN A 100 -7.37 -8.68 -14.03
C ASN A 100 -5.97 -9.26 -13.84
N LYS A 101 -5.85 -10.56 -14.03
CA LYS A 101 -4.58 -11.28 -14.04
C LYS A 101 -4.59 -12.30 -15.16
N LYS A 102 -3.49 -12.36 -15.93
CA LYS A 102 -3.27 -13.37 -16.97
C LYS A 102 -2.05 -14.20 -16.57
N ASN A 103 -2.20 -15.52 -16.52
CA ASN A 103 -1.05 -16.42 -16.35
C ASN A 103 -0.39 -16.63 -17.71
N GLY A 104 0.93 -16.82 -17.74
CA GLY A 104 1.78 -16.83 -18.96
C GLY A 104 1.53 -17.91 -20.00
N ASP A 105 0.41 -18.64 -19.96
CA ASP A 105 -0.01 -19.51 -21.06
C ASP A 105 -0.92 -18.73 -22.01
N ASN A 106 -0.75 -18.93 -23.31
CA ASN A 106 -1.52 -18.33 -24.42
C ASN A 106 -3.06 -18.57 -24.40
N ASN A 107 -3.64 -18.95 -23.26
CA ASN A 107 -5.07 -19.07 -23.09
C ASN A 107 -5.68 -17.72 -22.71
N ASN A 108 -6.62 -17.24 -23.53
CA ASN A 108 -7.47 -16.06 -23.31
C ASN A 108 -8.38 -16.13 -22.07
N ASN A 109 -8.10 -17.01 -21.11
CA ASN A 109 -8.88 -17.14 -19.89
C ASN A 109 -8.45 -16.04 -18.92
N ASN A 110 -9.23 -14.95 -18.91
CA ASN A 110 -9.14 -13.92 -17.89
C ASN A 110 -9.49 -14.54 -16.53
N ASN A 111 -8.48 -14.93 -15.75
CA ASN A 111 -8.65 -15.40 -14.38
C ASN A 111 -8.70 -14.20 -13.44
N GLY A 112 -9.74 -13.36 -13.61
CA GLY A 112 -9.97 -12.22 -12.75
C GLY A 112 -10.19 -12.66 -11.31
N GLU A 113 -9.54 -12.00 -10.36
CA GLU A 113 -9.78 -12.20 -8.92
C GLU A 113 -10.82 -11.18 -8.47
N GLU A 114 -12.00 -11.64 -8.01
CA GLU A 114 -12.98 -10.76 -7.36
C GLU A 114 -12.48 -10.40 -5.96
N ILE A 115 -12.33 -9.11 -5.70
CA ILE A 115 -11.99 -8.56 -4.40
C ILE A 115 -13.28 -8.05 -3.77
N VAL A 116 -13.60 -8.58 -2.60
CA VAL A 116 -14.65 -8.08 -1.71
C VAL A 116 -14.00 -7.76 -0.38
N THR A 117 -13.95 -6.47 -0.03
CA THR A 117 -13.35 -5.98 1.20
C THR A 117 -14.11 -4.74 1.70
N LYS A 118 -13.59 -4.05 2.72
CA LYS A 118 -14.17 -2.80 3.24
C LYS A 118 -13.36 -1.59 2.79
N ASN A 119 -14.06 -0.54 2.36
CA ASN A 119 -13.48 0.78 2.15
C ASN A 119 -13.43 1.51 3.49
N ASN A 120 -12.43 1.21 4.33
CA ASN A 120 -12.24 1.90 5.60
C ASN A 120 -10.75 2.08 5.92
N ALA A 121 -10.43 3.03 6.80
CA ALA A 121 -9.06 3.39 7.10
C ALA A 121 -8.20 2.22 7.60
N GLN A 122 -8.78 1.28 8.38
CA GLN A 122 -8.05 0.13 8.90
C GLN A 122 -7.57 -0.79 7.77
N VAL A 123 -8.45 -1.17 6.86
CA VAL A 123 -8.11 -2.01 5.70
C VAL A 123 -7.10 -1.32 4.80
N LEU A 124 -7.29 -0.02 4.52
CA LEU A 124 -6.41 0.72 3.61
C LEU A 124 -5.01 0.94 4.19
N LEU A 125 -4.88 1.13 5.51
CA LEU A 125 -3.58 1.19 6.18
C LEU A 125 -2.85 -0.16 6.16
N GLU A 126 -3.58 -1.28 6.26
CA GLU A 126 -3.01 -2.61 6.08
C GLU A 126 -2.50 -2.83 4.66
N GLN A 127 -3.23 -2.36 3.64
CA GLN A 127 -2.75 -2.41 2.25
C GLN A 127 -1.53 -1.52 2.05
N ALA A 128 -1.53 -0.31 2.60
CA ALA A 128 -0.38 0.59 2.54
C ALA A 128 0.86 -0.03 3.21
N SER A 129 0.67 -0.68 4.36
CA SER A 129 1.71 -1.44 5.05
C SER A 129 2.22 -2.58 4.16
N THR A 130 1.33 -3.37 3.57
CA THR A 130 1.67 -4.48 2.68
C THR A 130 2.58 -4.06 1.53
N ILE A 131 2.30 -2.92 0.88
CA ILE A 131 3.15 -2.37 -0.19
C ILE A 131 4.57 -2.13 0.34
N ILE A 132 4.69 -1.41 1.45
CA ILE A 132 5.97 -0.91 1.96
C ILE A 132 6.78 -2.02 2.62
N THR A 133 6.16 -2.91 3.39
CA THR A 133 6.85 -4.03 4.02
C THR A 133 7.30 -5.05 2.99
N THR A 134 6.49 -5.34 1.97
CA THR A 134 6.88 -6.25 0.87
C THR A 134 8.03 -5.65 0.07
N LEU A 135 7.95 -4.36 -0.30
CA LEU A 135 9.02 -3.68 -1.02
C LEU A 135 10.34 -3.66 -0.21
N ASN A 136 10.26 -3.32 1.08
CA ASN A 136 11.43 -3.22 1.95
C ASN A 136 12.08 -4.60 2.21
N SER A 137 11.27 -5.64 2.44
CA SER A 137 11.79 -6.99 2.70
C SER A 137 12.30 -7.70 1.45
N ALA A 138 11.58 -7.57 0.32
CA ALA A 138 12.04 -8.13 -0.95
C ALA A 138 13.28 -7.39 -1.49
N CYS A 139 13.38 -6.09 -1.21
CA CYS A 139 14.50 -5.21 -1.53
C CYS A 139 15.11 -5.45 -2.93
N PRO A 140 14.32 -5.36 -4.01
CA PRO A 140 14.84 -5.63 -5.35
C PRO A 140 15.88 -4.59 -5.78
N TRP A 141 16.70 -4.94 -6.76
CA TRP A 141 17.61 -4.01 -7.42
C TRP A 141 16.86 -2.92 -8.18
N ILE A 142 17.39 -1.71 -8.20
CA ILE A 142 16.95 -0.62 -9.08
C ILE A 142 17.86 -0.57 -10.30
N ASN A 143 17.29 -0.46 -11.49
CA ASN A 143 18.01 -0.38 -12.75
C ASN A 143 19.14 0.67 -12.69
N ASN A 144 20.32 0.30 -13.18
CA ASN A 144 21.56 1.09 -13.08
C ASN A 144 21.95 1.51 -11.65
N GLY A 145 21.52 0.78 -10.63
CA GLY A 145 21.73 1.15 -9.22
C GLY A 145 21.07 2.48 -8.85
N GLY A 146 20.00 2.85 -9.56
CA GLY A 146 19.30 4.13 -9.38
C GLY A 146 19.98 5.34 -10.03
N ALA A 147 21.11 5.18 -10.72
CA ALA A 147 21.77 6.27 -11.44
C ALA A 147 20.89 6.81 -12.58
N GLY A 148 20.84 8.13 -12.70
CA GLY A 148 19.96 8.80 -13.66
C GLY A 148 20.34 10.26 -13.91
N PRO A 149 19.54 10.96 -14.74
CA PRO A 149 19.88 12.30 -15.22
C PRO A 149 19.47 13.43 -14.28
N ALA A 150 18.85 13.14 -13.13
CA ALA A 150 18.44 14.17 -12.17
C ALA A 150 19.67 14.88 -11.58
N SER A 151 19.48 16.10 -11.07
CA SER A 151 20.55 16.89 -10.45
C SER A 151 21.15 16.21 -9.21
N SER A 152 20.38 15.32 -8.58
CA SER A 152 20.78 14.45 -7.48
C SER A 152 21.76 13.32 -7.88
N GLY A 153 21.96 13.11 -9.19
CA GLY A 153 22.72 11.98 -9.75
C GLY A 153 21.93 10.66 -9.80
N SER A 154 20.65 10.66 -9.42
CA SER A 154 19.78 9.49 -9.49
C SER A 154 18.69 9.64 -10.56
N LEU A 155 17.76 8.67 -10.63
CA LEU A 155 16.56 8.76 -11.46
C LEU A 155 15.52 9.77 -10.94
N TRP A 156 15.67 10.26 -9.70
CA TRP A 156 14.68 11.10 -9.04
C TRP A 156 15.33 12.32 -8.35
N GLU A 157 14.73 13.49 -8.52
CA GLU A 157 15.14 14.66 -7.74
C GLU A 157 14.94 14.43 -6.24
N GLY A 158 15.88 14.95 -5.44
CA GLY A 158 15.85 14.81 -3.98
C GLY A 158 16.26 13.42 -3.44
N ILE A 159 16.46 12.42 -4.31
CA ILE A 159 16.97 11.10 -3.93
C ILE A 159 18.45 11.01 -4.30
N TYR A 160 19.31 10.89 -3.30
CA TYR A 160 20.77 10.87 -3.47
C TYR A 160 21.34 9.48 -3.19
N LEU A 161 22.14 8.96 -4.13
CA LEU A 161 22.73 7.63 -4.04
C LEU A 161 23.85 7.59 -2.99
N LYS A 162 23.86 6.53 -2.17
CA LYS A 162 24.85 6.34 -1.08
C LYS A 162 25.61 5.02 -1.18
N GLY A 163 25.83 4.54 -2.40
CA GLY A 163 26.58 3.30 -2.66
C GLY A 163 25.76 2.01 -2.51
N ASP A 164 24.44 2.09 -2.33
CA ASP A 164 23.51 0.96 -2.35
C ASP A 164 22.49 1.19 -3.46
N GLY A 165 22.42 0.28 -4.44
CA GLY A 165 21.54 0.36 -5.61
C GLY A 165 20.23 -0.41 -5.48
N SER A 166 19.92 -0.94 -4.29
CA SER A 166 18.67 -1.64 -4.00
C SER A 166 17.55 -0.68 -3.63
N ALA A 167 16.30 -1.12 -3.74
CA ALA A 167 15.13 -0.34 -3.36
C ALA A 167 15.15 0.05 -1.87
N CYS A 168 15.50 -0.89 -0.97
CA CYS A 168 15.54 -0.61 0.47
C CYS A 168 16.76 0.23 0.87
N GLY A 169 17.83 0.23 0.08
CA GLY A 169 18.99 1.09 0.27
C GLY A 169 18.74 2.53 -0.20
N ILE A 170 18.36 2.70 -1.47
CA ILE A 170 18.12 4.01 -2.09
C ILE A 170 17.01 4.77 -1.35
N PHE A 171 15.91 4.10 -1.04
CA PHE A 171 14.73 4.71 -0.42
C PHE A 171 14.63 4.45 1.08
N LYS A 172 15.75 4.18 1.76
CA LYS A 172 15.76 3.80 3.18
C LYS A 172 15.02 4.82 4.07
N ASN A 173 15.28 6.10 3.84
CA ASN A 173 14.69 7.19 4.62
C ASN A 173 13.19 7.30 4.34
N GLU A 174 12.80 7.25 3.06
CA GLU A 174 11.42 7.37 2.61
C GLU A 174 10.58 6.18 3.09
N ILE A 175 11.10 4.96 2.99
CA ILE A 175 10.46 3.74 3.50
C ILE A 175 10.24 3.86 5.00
N SER A 176 11.27 4.23 5.77
CA SER A 176 11.15 4.38 7.23
C SER A 176 10.09 5.43 7.61
N ALA A 177 10.14 6.61 6.99
CA ALA A 177 9.17 7.66 7.25
C ALA A 177 7.73 7.22 6.93
N ILE A 178 7.53 6.51 5.81
CA ILE A 178 6.21 6.00 5.43
C ILE A 178 5.73 4.92 6.40
N GLN A 179 6.60 4.03 6.87
CA GLN A 179 6.25 3.05 7.90
C GLN A 179 5.79 3.73 9.20
N ASP A 180 6.48 4.78 9.64
CA ASP A 180 6.09 5.57 10.81
C ASP A 180 4.76 6.30 10.59
N MET A 181 4.53 6.87 9.41
CA MET A 181 3.24 7.48 9.05
C MET A 181 2.10 6.47 9.13
N ILE A 182 2.27 5.27 8.58
CA ILE A 182 1.26 4.20 8.63
C ILE A 182 0.99 3.78 10.08
N LYS A 183 2.04 3.59 10.87
CA LYS A 183 1.92 3.23 12.29
C LYS A 183 1.15 4.28 13.08
N ASN A 184 1.50 5.56 12.93
CA ASN A 184 0.84 6.65 13.64
C ASN A 184 -0.62 6.82 13.20
N ALA A 185 -0.90 6.68 11.90
CA ALA A 185 -2.27 6.70 11.40
C ALA A 185 -3.10 5.53 11.94
N ALA A 186 -2.53 4.33 12.04
CA ALA A 186 -3.22 3.17 12.60
C ALA A 186 -3.58 3.38 14.08
N ILE A 187 -2.68 4.00 14.86
CA ILE A 187 -2.98 4.40 16.25
C ILE A 187 -4.16 5.36 16.29
N ALA A 188 -4.19 6.38 15.42
CA ALA A 188 -5.30 7.33 15.36
C ALA A 188 -6.63 6.66 14.99
N VAL A 189 -6.62 5.67 14.09
CA VAL A 189 -7.82 4.88 13.74
C VAL A 189 -8.33 4.08 14.94
N GLU A 190 -7.45 3.44 15.72
CA GLU A 190 -7.89 2.76 16.94
C GLU A 190 -8.47 3.74 17.97
N GLN A 191 -7.87 4.92 18.15
CA GLN A 191 -8.44 5.95 19.03
C GLN A 191 -9.80 6.46 18.54
N SER A 192 -10.01 6.56 17.23
CA SER A 192 -11.32 6.98 16.69
C SER A 192 -12.46 6.02 17.03
N LYS A 193 -12.17 4.72 17.26
CA LYS A 193 -13.18 3.75 17.71
C LYS A 193 -13.69 4.10 19.11
N ILE A 194 -12.80 4.56 20.00
CA ILE A 194 -13.15 5.01 21.35
C ILE A 194 -14.02 6.25 21.26
N VAL A 195 -13.65 7.22 20.42
CA VAL A 195 -14.44 8.44 20.20
C VAL A 195 -15.81 8.13 19.61
N ALA A 196 -15.89 7.23 18.61
CA ALA A 196 -17.15 6.85 17.99
C ALA A 196 -18.09 6.13 18.96
N ALA A 197 -17.55 5.27 19.83
CA ALA A 197 -18.33 4.58 20.86
C ALA A 197 -18.86 5.54 21.95
N ASN A 198 -18.16 6.64 22.21
CA ASN A 198 -18.51 7.64 23.20
C ASN A 198 -18.99 8.97 22.58
N ALA A 199 -19.49 8.94 21.34
CA ALA A 199 -20.00 10.14 20.68
C ALA A 199 -21.09 10.78 21.56
N GLN A 200 -20.79 11.96 22.11
CA GLN A 200 -21.60 12.57 23.15
C GLN A 200 -22.91 13.12 22.58
N ASN A 201 -23.96 12.30 22.67
CA ASN A 201 -25.36 12.71 22.53
C ASN A 201 -26.06 12.78 23.90
N GLN A 202 -25.30 13.14 24.95
CA GLN A 202 -25.81 13.18 26.32
C GLN A 202 -26.51 14.51 26.60
N HIS A 203 -27.52 14.48 27.48
CA HIS A 203 -28.16 15.70 27.95
C HIS A 203 -27.25 16.48 28.90
N ASN A 204 -27.34 17.81 28.85
CA ASN A 204 -26.70 18.66 29.84
C ASN A 204 -27.21 18.32 31.25
N LEU A 205 -26.33 18.45 32.24
CA LEU A 205 -26.70 18.33 33.65
C LEU A 205 -27.74 19.40 34.01
N ASP A 206 -28.69 19.04 34.87
CA ASP A 206 -29.72 19.96 35.39
C ASP A 206 -29.06 21.01 36.29
N THR A 207 -28.94 22.24 35.79
CA THR A 207 -28.30 23.36 36.51
C THR A 207 -29.13 23.86 37.69
N GLY A 208 -30.37 23.41 37.85
CA GLY A 208 -31.23 23.71 38.99
C GLY A 208 -30.99 22.80 40.21
N LYS A 209 -30.18 21.74 40.09
CA LYS A 209 -29.87 20.80 41.17
C LYS A 209 -28.39 20.86 41.56
N THR A 210 -28.11 20.62 42.84
CA THR A 210 -26.73 20.47 43.33
C THR A 210 -26.14 19.18 42.79
N PHE A 211 -24.98 19.28 42.13
CA PHE A 211 -24.22 18.14 41.65
C PHE A 211 -23.36 17.52 42.76
N ASN A 212 -23.47 16.22 42.98
CA ASN A 212 -22.64 15.46 43.90
C ASN A 212 -21.56 14.66 43.14
N PRO A 213 -20.28 15.06 43.18
CA PRO A 213 -19.22 14.39 42.42
C PRO A 213 -18.98 12.94 42.85
N TYR A 214 -19.45 12.51 44.03
CA TYR A 214 -19.33 11.14 44.52
C TYR A 214 -20.47 10.22 44.03
N LYS A 215 -21.55 10.77 43.47
CA LYS A 215 -22.75 10.01 43.08
C LYS A 215 -23.24 10.27 41.65
N ASP A 216 -23.09 11.51 41.17
CA ASP A 216 -23.69 11.96 39.92
C ASP A 216 -22.68 11.94 38.74
N ALA A 217 -21.47 11.40 38.95
CA ALA A 217 -20.37 11.41 37.99
C ALA A 217 -20.13 10.04 37.31
N ASN A 218 -21.14 9.17 37.22
CA ASN A 218 -20.98 7.85 36.60
C ASN A 218 -20.59 7.90 35.10
N PHE A 219 -20.88 9.02 34.42
CA PHE A 219 -20.47 9.28 33.05
C PHE A 219 -18.96 9.55 32.88
N ALA A 220 -18.24 9.86 33.96
CA ALA A 220 -16.85 10.32 33.91
C ALA A 220 -15.86 9.27 33.37
N GLN A 221 -16.19 7.98 33.44
CA GLN A 221 -15.33 6.92 32.89
C GLN A 221 -15.34 6.86 31.36
N SER A 222 -16.44 7.28 30.74
CA SER A 222 -16.66 7.34 29.29
C SER A 222 -16.42 8.73 28.68
N MET A 223 -16.28 9.76 29.51
CA MET A 223 -15.94 11.14 29.13
C MET A 223 -14.43 11.30 28.96
#